data_AF-A0A0C2C519-F1
#
_entry.id   AF-A0A0C2C519-F1
#
_cell.length_a   1.000
_cell.length_b   1.000
_cell.length_c   1.000
_cell.angle_alpha   90.00
_cell.angle_beta   90.00
_cell.angle_gamma   90.00
#
_symmetry.space_group_name_H-M   'P 1'
#
loop_
_entity.id
_entity.type
_entity.pdbx_description
1 polymer ?
#
loop_
_entity_poly.entity_id
_entity_poly.type
_entity_poly.pdbx_seq_one_letter_code
_entity_poly.pdbx_strand_id
1 'polypeptide(L)'
;MTLNFQKHGAAIQAAYDRVATSKTNDEWIILDYEGNSNVIKIGEEGDYGLEEFSTSFNSGRLQYGVIGVRLAKSALTKIVLVQW
;
A
#
# COMPACT_ATOMS: atom_id res chain seq x y z
N MET A 1 -13.36 17.78 7.45
CA MET A 1 -12.18 17.51 6.61
C MET A 1 -12.02 16.01 6.51
N THR A 2 -12.07 15.47 5.30
CA THR A 2 -12.01 14.02 5.02
C THR A 2 -10.90 13.75 4.02
N LEU A 3 -10.35 12.54 4.06
CA LEU A 3 -9.37 12.05 3.10
C LEU A 3 -9.92 12.15 1.67
N ASN A 4 -9.08 12.64 0.74
CA ASN A 4 -9.38 12.76 -0.68
C ASN A 4 -8.42 11.88 -1.49
N PHE A 5 -8.97 10.90 -2.22
CA PHE A 5 -8.21 10.03 -3.11
C PHE A 5 -8.53 10.29 -4.58
N GLN A 6 -9.45 11.20 -4.91
CA GLN A 6 -9.96 11.39 -6.28
C GLN A 6 -8.85 11.82 -7.26
N LYS A 7 -7.94 12.70 -6.83
CA LYS A 7 -6.84 13.21 -7.67
C LYS A 7 -5.92 12.11 -8.19
N HIS A 8 -5.64 11.10 -7.36
CA HIS A 8 -4.74 9.99 -7.67
C HIS A 8 -5.46 8.64 -7.74
N GLY A 9 -6.79 8.64 -7.84
CA GLY A 9 -7.62 7.45 -7.65
C GLY A 9 -7.30 6.33 -8.65
N ALA A 10 -7.07 6.68 -9.92
CA ALA A 10 -6.70 5.70 -10.94
C ALA A 10 -5.34 5.03 -10.65
N ALA A 11 -4.35 5.80 -10.19
CA ALA A 11 -3.04 5.26 -9.85
C ALA A 11 -3.13 4.38 -8.59
N ILE A 12 -3.84 4.82 -7.57
CA ILE A 12 -4.05 4.06 -6.33
C ILE A 12 -4.79 2.75 -6.63
N GLN A 13 -5.83 2.79 -7.47
CA GLN A 13 -6.57 1.59 -7.87
C GLN A 13 -5.67 0.61 -8.63
N ALA A 14 -4.90 1.08 -9.61
CA ALA A 14 -3.98 0.22 -10.36
C ALA A 14 -2.92 -0.43 -9.47
N ALA A 15 -2.38 0.33 -8.51
CA ALA A 15 -1.39 -0.18 -7.57
C ALA A 15 -2.00 -1.17 -6.57
N TYR A 16 -3.24 -0.93 -6.12
CA TYR A 16 -3.98 -1.89 -5.30
C TYR A 16 -4.29 -3.19 -6.06
N ASP A 17 -4.72 -3.09 -7.32
CA ASP A 17 -5.01 -4.26 -8.16
C ASP A 17 -3.76 -5.11 -8.38
N ARG A 18 -2.59 -4.47 -8.52
CA ARG A 18 -1.29 -5.14 -8.56
C ARG A 18 -1.03 -5.95 -7.29
N VAL A 19 -1.12 -5.32 -6.12
CA VAL A 19 -0.98 -6.00 -4.81
C VAL A 19 -1.99 -7.15 -4.65
N ALA A 20 -3.24 -6.95 -5.08
CA ALA A 20 -4.30 -7.94 -4.93
C ALA A 20 -4.17 -9.14 -5.87
N THR A 21 -3.60 -8.94 -7.06
CA THR A 21 -3.44 -9.99 -8.09
C THR A 21 -2.02 -10.59 -8.13
N SER A 22 -1.13 -10.10 -7.26
CA SER A 22 0.25 -10.55 -7.16
C SER A 22 0.34 -12.07 -7.02
N LYS A 23 1.11 -12.70 -7.91
CA LYS A 23 1.35 -14.15 -7.85
C LYS A 23 2.33 -14.53 -6.74
N THR A 24 3.26 -13.63 -6.44
CA THR A 24 4.31 -13.83 -5.46
C THR A 24 3.86 -13.39 -4.07
N ASN A 25 2.93 -12.43 -3.97
CA ASN A 25 2.52 -11.77 -2.71
C ASN A 25 3.66 -11.01 -2.03
N ASP A 26 4.58 -10.52 -2.85
CA ASP A 26 5.68 -9.70 -2.39
C ASP A 26 5.42 -8.21 -2.71
N GLU A 27 4.39 -7.92 -3.49
CA GLU A 27 4.02 -6.56 -3.86
C GLU A 27 3.25 -5.84 -2.74
N TRP A 28 3.63 -4.60 -2.52
CA TRP A 28 3.04 -3.72 -1.52
C TRP A 28 3.06 -2.26 -1.98
N ILE A 29 2.19 -1.46 -1.38
CA ILE A 29 2.13 -0.01 -1.61
C ILE A 29 2.02 0.73 -0.27
N ILE A 30 2.61 1.92 -0.20
CA ILE A 30 2.44 2.87 0.90
C ILE A 30 1.85 4.16 0.34
N LEU A 31 0.70 4.54 0.87
CA LEU A 31 0.01 5.78 0.58
C LEU A 31 0.44 6.84 1.58
N ASP A 32 0.66 8.04 1.08
CA ASP A 32 1.12 9.20 1.85
C ASP A 32 0.33 10.45 1.44
N TYR A 33 0.34 11.45 2.31
CA TYR A 33 -0.32 12.72 2.06
C TYR A 33 0.51 13.62 1.14
N GLU A 34 -0.18 14.34 0.26
CA GLU A 34 0.44 15.34 -0.61
C GLU A 34 0.61 16.65 0.18
N GLY A 35 1.80 16.84 0.75
CA GLY A 35 2.14 18.04 1.51
C GLY A 35 1.19 18.25 2.71
N ASN A 36 0.74 19.48 2.92
CA ASN A 36 -0.21 19.81 3.99
C ASN A 36 -1.67 19.83 3.46
N SER A 37 -2.08 18.76 2.76
CA SER A 37 -3.41 18.61 2.21
C SER A 37 -4.04 17.29 2.64
N ASN A 38 -5.36 17.15 2.45
CA ASN A 38 -6.06 15.88 2.69
C ASN A 38 -5.98 14.92 1.49
N VAL A 39 -5.17 15.23 0.48
CA VAL A 39 -5.04 14.41 -0.73
C VAL A 39 -4.01 13.32 -0.50
N ILE A 40 -4.38 12.07 -0.77
CA ILE A 40 -3.45 10.94 -0.72
C ILE A 40 -2.91 10.61 -2.11
N LYS A 41 -1.67 10.12 -2.13
CA LYS A 41 -0.97 9.64 -3.32
C LYS A 41 -0.18 8.37 -2.97
N ILE A 42 0.35 7.71 -4.00
CA ILE A 42 1.39 6.69 -3.79
C ILE A 42 2.64 7.42 -3.28
N GLY A 43 3.05 7.08 -2.07
CA GLY A 43 4.29 7.55 -1.46
C GLY A 43 5.45 6.66 -1.88
N GLU A 44 5.28 5.35 -1.71
CA GLU A 44 6.26 4.33 -2.03
C GLU A 44 5.57 3.04 -2.45
N GLU A 45 6.25 2.20 -3.21
CA GLU A 45 5.77 0.89 -3.62
C GLU A 45 6.97 -0.03 -3.83
N GLY A 46 6.77 -1.33 -3.60
CA GLY A 46 7.84 -2.32 -3.71
C GLY A 46 7.29 -3.72 -3.99
N ASP A 47 8.21 -4.65 -4.19
CA ASP A 47 7.94 -6.03 -4.58
C ASP A 47 8.83 -7.05 -3.83
N TYR A 48 9.43 -6.64 -2.71
CA TYR A 48 10.29 -7.47 -1.86
C TYR A 48 9.64 -7.83 -0.51
N GLY A 49 8.31 -7.94 -0.51
CA GLY A 49 7.53 -8.55 0.56
C GLY A 49 7.54 -7.77 1.87
N LEU A 50 7.26 -8.50 2.97
CA LEU A 50 6.97 -7.89 4.27
C LEU A 50 8.19 -7.20 4.91
N GLU A 51 9.40 -7.72 4.67
CA GLU A 51 10.62 -7.15 5.22
C GLU A 51 10.85 -5.74 4.68
N GLU A 52 10.85 -5.58 3.36
CA GLU A 52 10.98 -4.28 2.70
C GLU A 52 9.84 -3.35 3.11
N PHE A 53 8.58 -3.82 3.01
CA PHE A 53 7.39 -3.07 3.39
C PHE A 53 7.48 -2.47 4.81
N SER A 54 7.96 -3.26 5.78
CA SER A 54 8.06 -2.80 7.17
C SER A 54 9.11 -1.71 7.37
N THR A 55 10.14 -1.66 6.52
CA THR A 55 11.23 -0.69 6.60
C THR A 55 10.99 0.59 5.81
N SER A 56 10.04 0.57 4.86
CA SER A 56 9.70 1.71 4.00
C SER A 56 8.80 2.77 4.66
N PHE A 57 8.24 2.50 5.85
CA PHE A 57 7.44 3.49 6.57
C PHE A 57 8.28 4.62 7.17
N ASN A 58 7.71 5.82 7.20
CA ASN A 58 8.30 6.99 7.83
C ASN A 58 7.64 7.27 9.19
N SER A 59 8.39 7.15 10.28
CA SER A 59 7.87 7.36 11.65
C SER A 59 7.35 8.78 11.95
N GLY A 60 7.59 9.75 11.06
CA GLY A 60 7.14 11.13 11.21
C GLY A 60 5.91 11.49 10.37
N ARG A 61 5.33 10.55 9.62
CA ARG A 61 4.20 10.81 8.71
C ARG A 61 3.07 9.82 8.97
N LEU A 62 1.83 10.30 8.87
CA LEU A 62 0.65 9.44 8.83
C LEU A 62 0.60 8.75 7.47
N GLN A 63 0.65 7.42 7.47
CA GLN A 63 0.74 6.64 6.23
C GLN A 63 -0.22 5.45 6.25
N TYR A 64 -0.57 4.96 5.06
CA TYR A 64 -1.38 3.76 4.91
C TYR A 64 -0.68 2.76 4.00
N GLY A 65 -0.29 1.61 4.55
CA GLY A 65 0.32 0.56 3.75
C GLY A 65 -0.68 -0.53 3.39
N VAL A 66 -0.59 -1.06 2.17
CA VAL A 66 -1.36 -2.21 1.72
C VAL A 66 -0.41 -3.27 1.19
N ILE A 67 -0.53 -4.49 1.72
CA ILE A 67 0.28 -5.64 1.32
C ILE A 67 -0.60 -6.89 1.18
N GLY A 68 -0.29 -7.70 0.18
CA GLY A 68 -0.84 -9.05 0.03
C GLY A 68 0.01 -10.06 0.80
N VAL A 69 -0.61 -10.88 1.64
CA VAL A 69 0.07 -11.92 2.44
C VAL A 69 -0.54 -13.27 2.16
N ARG A 70 0.30 -14.28 1.96
CA ARG A 70 -0.13 -15.66 1.74
C ARG A 70 0.61 -16.63 2.65
N LEU A 71 -0.15 -17.42 3.41
CA LEU A 71 0.40 -18.39 4.39
C LEU A 71 0.95 -19.68 3.75
N ALA A 72 0.49 -20.05 2.56
CA ALA A 72 0.95 -21.22 1.82
C ALA A 72 0.69 -21.02 0.32
N LYS A 73 1.47 -21.64 -0.58
CA LYS A 73 1.32 -21.45 -2.04
C LYS A 73 -0.10 -21.68 -2.57
N SER A 74 -0.86 -22.60 -1.97
CA SER A 74 -2.24 -22.93 -2.31
C SER A 74 -3.31 -22.09 -1.60
N ALA A 75 -2.93 -21.27 -0.62
CA ALA A 75 -3.87 -20.46 0.14
C ALA A 75 -4.30 -19.20 -0.65
N LEU A 76 -5.48 -18.70 -0.34
CA LEU A 76 -5.94 -17.40 -0.84
C LEU A 76 -5.08 -16.28 -0.27
N THR A 77 -4.78 -15.28 -1.10
CA THR A 77 -4.12 -14.05 -0.67
C THR A 77 -5.02 -13.28 0.28
N LYS A 78 -4.47 -12.85 1.42
CA LYS A 78 -5.11 -11.93 2.36
C LYS A 78 -4.53 -10.54 2.14
N ILE A 79 -5.39 -9.54 2.06
CA ILE A 79 -4.96 -8.14 1.96
C ILE A 79 -4.93 -7.55 3.36
N VAL A 80 -3.82 -6.93 3.73
CA VAL A 80 -3.64 -6.25 5.01
C VAL A 80 -3.53 -4.76 4.76
N LEU A 81 -4.32 -3.99 5.50
CA LEU A 81 -4.19 -2.54 5.59
C LEU A 81 -3.50 -2.20 6.92
N VAL A 82 -2.37 -1.52 6.84
CA VAL A 82 -1.65 -0.97 7.98
C VAL A 82 -1.94 0.53 8.06
N GLN A 83 -2.36 0.99 9.24
CA GLN A 83 -2.42 2.41 9.57
C GLN A 83 -1.19 2.71 10.42
N TRP A 84 -0.31 3.55 9.89
CA TRP A 84 0.98 3.89 10.49
C TRP A 84 0.95 5.29 11.07
#